data_AF-A0A1M7QSC9-F1
#
_entry.id   AF-A0A1M7QSC9-F1
#
_cell.length_a   1.000
_cell.length_b   1.000
_cell.length_c   1.000
_cell.angle_alpha   90.00
_cell.angle_beta   90.00
_cell.angle_gamma   90.00
#
_symmetry.space_group_name_H-M   'P 1'
#
loop_
_entity.id
_entity.type
_entity.pdbx_description
1 polymer ?
#
loop_
_entity_poly.entity_id
_entity_poly.type
_entity_poly.pdbx_seq_one_letter_code
_entity_poly.pdbx_strand_id
1 'polypeptide(L)' 'MAADPNRSRQNQANFWNQKVADARTPEAVVAVWYDACRTVAKKAKRLGKPEVESELANLLHDFFRRHTG' A
#
# COMPACT_ATOMS: atom_id res chain seq x y z
N MET A 1 10.06 -10.49 -25.33
CA MET A 1 8.65 -10.56 -24.87
C MET A 1 8.48 -9.59 -23.71
N ALA A 2 7.90 -8.41 -23.94
CA ALA A 2 7.59 -7.48 -22.86
C ALA A 2 6.39 -8.05 -22.09
N ALA A 3 6.58 -8.37 -20.80
CA ALA A 3 5.49 -8.81 -19.95
C ALA A 3 4.43 -7.71 -19.87
N ASP A 4 3.18 -8.06 -20.19
CA ASP A 4 2.07 -7.12 -20.22
C ASP A 4 1.91 -6.45 -18.84
N PRO A 5 2.05 -5.11 -18.73
CA PRO A 5 2.04 -4.41 -17.45
C PRO A 5 0.70 -4.55 -16.71
N ASN A 6 -0.37 -4.94 -17.42
CA ASN A 6 -1.70 -5.14 -16.86
C ASN A 6 -1.77 -6.43 -16.03
N ARG A 7 -1.08 -7.50 -16.46
CA ARG A 7 -0.97 -8.76 -15.70
C ARG A 7 -0.22 -8.56 -14.38
N SER A 8 0.85 -7.76 -14.39
CA SER A 8 1.62 -7.49 -13.16
C SER A 8 0.80 -6.72 -12.11
N ARG A 9 -0.05 -5.77 -12.55
CA ARG A 9 -0.94 -5.02 -11.65
C ARG A 9 -2.06 -5.90 -11.08
N GLN A 10 -2.69 -6.71 -11.91
CA GLN A 10 -3.71 -7.67 -11.46
C GLN A 10 -3.14 -8.69 -10.47
N ASN A 11 -1.92 -9.18 -10.71
CA ASN A 11 -1.24 -10.09 -9.78
C ASN A 11 -0.93 -9.44 -8.43
N GLN A 12 -0.60 -8.14 -8.41
CA GLN A 12 -0.39 -7.42 -7.15
C GLN A 12 -1.69 -7.22 -6.39
N ALA A 13 -2.78 -6.84 -7.07
CA ALA A 13 -4.09 -6.72 -6.44
C ALA A 13 -4.55 -8.05 -5.82
N ASN A 14 -4.42 -9.15 -6.57
CA ASN A 14 -4.76 -10.50 -6.08
C ASN A 14 -3.89 -10.92 -4.88
N PHE A 15 -2.59 -10.60 -4.90
CA PHE A 15 -1.69 -10.89 -3.79
C PHE A 15 -2.12 -10.18 -2.50
N TRP A 16 -2.41 -8.88 -2.57
CA TRP A 16 -2.83 -8.13 -1.38
C TRP A 16 -4.22 -8.54 -0.91
N ASN A 17 -5.15 -8.82 -1.83
CA ASN A 17 -6.47 -9.34 -1.48
C ASN A 17 -6.38 -10.69 -0.76
N GLN A 18 -5.50 -11.59 -1.22
CA GLN A 18 -5.25 -12.85 -0.52
C GLN A 18 -4.67 -12.62 0.88
N LYS A 19 -3.70 -11.71 1.01
CA LYS A 19 -3.13 -11.35 2.32
C LYS A 19 -4.17 -10.79 3.30
N VAL A 20 -5.13 -10.01 2.80
CA VAL A 20 -6.26 -9.52 3.60
C VAL A 20 -7.21 -10.65 3.96
N ALA A 21 -7.51 -11.56 3.04
CA ALA A 21 -8.35 -12.73 3.31
C ALA A 21 -7.72 -13.68 4.35
N ASP A 22 -6.39 -13.81 4.34
CA ASP A 22 -5.65 -14.61 5.31
C ASP A 22 -5.54 -13.93 6.69
N ALA A 23 -5.72 -12.60 6.76
CA ALA A 23 -5.65 -11.83 7.99
C ALA A 23 -6.91 -12.05 8.84
N ARG A 24 -6.75 -12.79 9.94
CA ARG A 24 -7.87 -13.20 10.82
C ARG A 24 -8.27 -12.17 11.87
N THR A 25 -7.53 -11.07 12.00
CA THR A 25 -7.79 -10.03 12.99
C THR A 25 -7.81 -8.65 12.33
N PRO A 26 -8.58 -7.69 12.87
CA PRO A 26 -8.58 -6.31 12.36
C PRO A 26 -7.18 -5.68 12.34
N GLU A 27 -6.37 -5.96 13.36
CA GLU A 27 -4.98 -5.50 13.42
C GLU A 27 -4.13 -6.06 12.27
N ALA A 28 -4.26 -7.36 11.96
CA ALA A 28 -3.55 -7.98 10.86
C ALA A 28 -3.98 -7.38 9.51
N VAL A 29 -5.27 -7.06 9.33
CA VAL A 29 -5.77 -6.39 8.12
C VAL A 29 -5.13 -5.01 7.96
N VAL A 30 -5.06 -4.23 9.04
CA VAL A 30 -4.40 -2.90 9.03
C VAL A 30 -2.92 -3.03 8.66
N ALA A 31 -2.21 -4.01 9.24
CA ALA A 31 -0.80 -4.26 8.94
C ALA A 31 -0.58 -4.59 7.44
N VAL A 32 -1.43 -5.44 6.85
CA VAL A 32 -1.36 -5.78 5.42
C VAL A 32 -1.53 -4.55 4.54
N TRP A 33 -2.51 -3.70 4.83
CA TRP A 33 -2.72 -2.47 4.05
C TRP A 33 -1.59 -1.46 4.23
N TYR A 34 -1.02 -1.37 5.43
CA TYR A 34 0.15 -0.53 5.67
C TYR A 34 1.36 -0.96 4.83
N ASP A 35 1.63 -2.26 4.76
CA ASP A 35 2.71 -2.82 3.94
C ASP A 35 2.45 -2.67 2.43
N ALA A 36 1.19 -2.79 2.00
CA ALA A 36 0.79 -2.51 0.63
C ALA A 36 1.10 -1.06 0.24
N CYS A 37 0.68 -0.10 1.08
CA CYS A 37 0.96 1.33 0.88
C CYS A 37 2.47 1.63 0.86
N ARG A 38 3.26 1.04 1.76
CA ARG A 38 4.73 1.17 1.75
C ARG A 38 5.34 0.65 0.45
N THR A 39 4.82 -0.46 -0.06
CA THR A 39 5.31 -1.06 -1.32
C THR A 39 5.02 -0.13 -2.51
N VAL A 40 3.82 0.45 -2.56
CA VAL A 40 3.43 1.43 -3.58
C VAL A 40 4.31 2.67 -3.52
N ALA A 41 4.51 3.26 -2.34
CA ALA A 41 5.36 4.45 -2.16
C ALA A 41 6.81 4.18 -2.58
N LYS A 42 7.40 3.04 -2.17
CA LYS A 42 8.76 2.63 -2.59
C LYS A 42 8.87 2.49 -4.11
N LYS A 43 7.86 1.93 -4.77
CA LYS A 43 7.84 1.78 -6.22
C LYS A 43 7.70 3.12 -6.92
N ALA A 44 6.83 4.00 -6.43
CA ALA A 44 6.64 5.35 -6.95
C ALA A 44 7.92 6.17 -6.90
N LYS A 45 8.65 6.12 -5.77
CA LYS A 45 9.98 6.75 -5.62
C LYS A 45 10.97 6.29 -6.69
N ARG A 46 11.05 4.99 -6.95
CA ARG A 46 11.92 4.42 -8.01
C ARG A 46 11.52 4.87 -9.42
N LEU A 47 10.25 5.21 -9.63
CA LEU A 47 9.71 5.70 -10.89
C LEU A 47 9.77 7.24 -11.00
N GLY A 48 10.45 7.92 -10.08
CA GLY A 48 10.59 9.38 -10.09
C GLY A 48 9.34 10.13 -9.61
N LYS A 49 8.47 9.47 -8.83
CA LYS A 49 7.26 10.05 -8.23
C LYS A 49 7.35 10.11 -6.70
N PRO A 50 8.22 10.97 -6.13
CA PRO A 50 8.40 11.06 -4.68
C PRO A 50 7.16 11.61 -3.96
N GLU A 51 6.27 12.32 -4.65
CA GLU A 51 5.03 12.89 -4.11
C GLU A 51 4.11 11.85 -3.47
N VAL A 52 4.14 10.61 -3.94
CA VAL A 52 3.33 9.50 -3.40
C VAL A 52 3.78 9.12 -1.99
N GLU A 53 5.08 9.24 -1.68
CA GLU A 53 5.61 8.99 -0.34
C GLU A 53 5.16 10.09 0.63
N SER A 54 5.17 11.35 0.16
CA SER A 54 4.66 12.50 0.93
C SER A 54 3.15 12.42 1.18
N GLU A 55 2.37 12.00 0.19
CA GLU A 55 0.91 11.81 0.32
C GLU A 55 0.59 10.74 1.37
N LEU A 56 1.29 9.60 1.33
CA LEU A 56 1.15 8.55 2.35
C LEU A 56 1.49 9.06 3.76
N ALA A 57 2.58 9.84 3.90
CA ALA A 57 2.96 10.41 5.19
C ALA A 57 1.89 11.35 5.74
N ASN A 58 1.31 12.20 4.90
CA ASN A 58 0.22 13.11 5.29
C ASN A 58 -1.03 12.35 5.75
N LEU A 59 -1.44 11.31 5.01
CA LEU A 59 -2.59 10.49 5.40
C LEU A 59 -2.42 9.83 6.77
N LEU A 60 -1.21 9.31 7.06
CA LEU A 60 -0.88 8.72 8.36
C LEU A 60 -0.87 9.75 9.48
N HIS A 61 -0.28 10.92 9.21
CA HIS A 61 -0.24 12.02 10.16
C HIS A 61 -1.67 12.53 10.48
N ASP A 62 -2.52 12.71 9.47
CA ASP A 62 -3.90 13.13 9.65
C ASP A 62 -4.73 12.08 10.39
N PHE A 63 -4.48 10.79 10.16
CA PHE A 63 -5.10 9.72 10.93
C PHE A 63 -4.68 9.80 12.41
N PHE A 64 -3.38 9.88 12.68
CA PHE A 64 -2.85 10.02 14.03
C PHE A 64 -3.46 11.21 14.76
N ARG A 65 -3.37 12.40 14.15
CA ARG A 65 -3.91 13.65 14.71
C ARG A 65 -5.41 13.58 15.02
N ARG A 66 -6.21 12.90 14.19
CA ARG A 66 -7.65 12.73 14.41
C ARG A 66 -8.01 11.83 15.61
N HIS A 67 -7.10 10.96 16.02
CA HIS A 67 -7.36 9.97 17.06
C HIS A 67 -6.53 10.16 18.34
N THR A 68 -5.51 11.02 18.31
CA THR A 68 -4.68 11.38 19.47
C THR A 68 -4.76 12.87 19.84
N GLY A 69 -5.54 13.65 19.10
CA GLY A 69 -5.79 15.07 19.33
C GLY A 69 -6.90 15.31 20.34
#